data_AF-A0A0D0IK60-F1
#
_entry.id   AF-A0A0D0IK60-F1
#
_cell.length_a   1.000
_cell.length_b   1.000
_cell.length_c   1.000
_cell.angle_alpha   90.00
_cell.angle_beta   90.00
_cell.angle_gamma   90.00
#
_symmetry.space_group_name_H-M   'P 1'
#
loop_
_entity.id
_entity.type
_entity.pdbx_description
1 polymer ?
#
loop_
_entity_poly.entity_id
_entity_poly.type
_entity_poly.pdbx_seq_one_letter_code
_entity_poly.pdbx_strand_id
1 'polypeptide(L)'
;MSPNAASLTVHAVTAEPAALARLPRWVDQELANDLRDALAGIEEIVLLLRIAVTRESHVEKVTHARHTIAASEDLLRRFDASAAFTDQETLMSLLVEMNCLCSEVGALGLLHPE
;
A
#
# COMPACT_ATOMS: atom_id res chain seq x y z
N MET A 1 -21.81 -27.67 -22.42
CA MET A 1 -21.21 -26.50 -23.10
C MET A 1 -21.50 -25.29 -22.23
N SER A 2 -20.41 -24.64 -21.81
CA SER A 2 -20.20 -23.45 -20.95
C SER A 2 -21.07 -22.20 -21.24
N PRO A 3 -20.96 -21.08 -20.48
CA PRO A 3 -20.65 -20.87 -19.04
C PRO A 3 -21.49 -19.71 -18.39
N ASN A 4 -21.07 -19.27 -17.19
CA ASN A 4 -21.27 -17.95 -16.54
C ASN A 4 -22.55 -17.72 -15.72
N ALA A 5 -22.52 -17.12 -14.53
CA ALA A 5 -21.48 -16.27 -13.92
C ALA A 5 -21.36 -16.58 -12.42
N ALA A 6 -20.18 -17.05 -12.00
CA ALA A 6 -19.80 -16.92 -10.60
C ALA A 6 -19.55 -15.43 -10.37
N SER A 7 -20.55 -14.78 -9.78
CA SER A 7 -20.45 -13.39 -9.34
C SER A 7 -19.39 -13.31 -8.25
N LEU A 8 -18.16 -12.97 -8.63
CA LEU A 8 -17.08 -12.61 -7.73
C LEU A 8 -17.39 -11.20 -7.19
N THR A 9 -18.29 -11.11 -6.23
CA THR A 9 -18.40 -9.94 -5.38
C THR A 9 -17.17 -9.89 -4.48
N VAL A 10 -16.15 -9.15 -4.92
CA VAL A 10 -15.05 -8.70 -4.05
C VAL A 10 -15.63 -7.61 -3.14
N HIS A 11 -16.30 -8.03 -2.06
CA HIS A 11 -16.49 -7.17 -0.91
C HIS A 11 -15.20 -7.22 -0.08
N ALA A 12 -14.16 -6.54 -0.57
CA ALA A 12 -13.10 -6.09 0.32
C ALA A 12 -13.71 -4.98 1.17
N VAL A 13 -14.38 -5.36 2.26
CA VAL A 13 -14.56 -4.44 3.39
C VAL A 13 -13.16 -4.32 3.98
N THR A 14 -12.35 -3.43 3.43
CA THR A 14 -11.11 -3.01 4.08
C THR A 14 -11.55 -2.36 5.38
N ALA A 15 -11.37 -3.08 6.49
CA ALA A 15 -11.54 -2.48 7.80
C ALA A 15 -10.67 -1.22 7.83
N GLU A 16 -11.23 -0.10 8.28
CA GLU A 16 -10.47 1.14 8.39
C GLU A 16 -9.19 0.86 9.21
N PRO A 17 -7.99 1.19 8.69
CA PRO A 17 -6.74 0.90 9.38
C PRO A 17 -6.79 1.37 10.83
N ALA A 18 -6.45 0.49 11.77
CA ALA A 18 -6.62 0.77 13.20
C ALA A 18 -5.78 1.97 13.67
N ALA A 19 -4.74 2.36 12.93
CA ALA A 19 -4.00 3.60 13.15
C ALA A 19 -4.81 4.88 12.87
N LEU A 20 -5.71 4.90 11.89
CA LEU A 20 -6.47 6.11 11.55
C LEU A 20 -7.41 6.53 12.69
N ALA A 21 -7.98 5.55 13.40
CA ALA A 21 -8.80 5.80 14.59
C ALA A 21 -8.00 6.37 15.79
N ARG A 22 -6.66 6.34 15.74
CA ARG A 22 -5.75 6.79 16.80
C ARG A 22 -4.91 8.01 16.40
N LEU A 23 -5.27 8.69 15.31
CA LEU A 23 -4.55 9.88 14.86
C LEU A 23 -4.52 10.97 15.96
N PRO A 24 -3.38 11.65 16.15
CA PRO A 24 -3.29 12.76 17.08
C PRO A 24 -4.24 13.89 16.74
N ARG A 25 -4.61 14.69 17.75
CA ARG A 25 -5.54 15.83 17.60
C ARG A 25 -5.06 16.94 16.66
N TRP A 26 -3.77 17.02 16.38
CA TRP A 26 -3.21 18.01 15.46
C TRP A 26 -3.35 17.59 13.99
N VAL A 27 -3.63 16.31 13.72
CA VAL A 27 -3.99 15.83 12.39
C VAL A 27 -5.44 16.25 12.15
N ASP A 28 -5.66 17.08 11.14
CA ASP A 28 -6.99 17.48 10.73
C ASP A 28 -7.68 16.38 9.90
N GLN A 29 -8.95 16.63 9.56
CA GLN A 29 -9.78 15.65 8.83
C GLN A 29 -9.31 15.44 7.39
N GLU A 30 -8.74 16.46 6.76
CA GLU A 30 -8.26 16.39 5.37
C GLU A 30 -7.04 15.48 5.30
N LEU A 31 -6.04 15.74 6.14
CA LEU A 31 -4.86 14.89 6.25
C LEU A 31 -5.22 13.45 6.68
N ALA A 32 -6.20 13.27 7.57
CA ALA A 32 -6.66 11.94 7.94
C ALA A 32 -7.28 11.18 6.75
N ASN A 33 -7.97 11.88 5.84
CA ASN A 33 -8.53 11.28 4.64
C ASN A 33 -7.44 10.96 3.61
N ASP A 34 -6.51 11.88 3.38
CA ASP A 34 -5.37 11.65 2.49
C ASP A 34 -4.54 10.44 2.93
N LEU A 35 -4.32 10.29 4.24
CA LEU A 35 -3.66 9.12 4.80
C LEU A 35 -4.45 7.83 4.55
N ARG A 36 -5.76 7.86 4.70
CA ARG A 36 -6.62 6.69 4.41
C ARG A 36 -6.48 6.26 2.96
N ASP A 37 -6.58 7.21 2.04
CA ASP A 37 -6.54 6.96 0.60
C ASP A 37 -5.15 6.47 0.18
N ALA A 38 -4.09 7.05 0.73
CA ALA A 38 -2.72 6.64 0.46
C ALA A 38 -2.42 5.21 0.95
N LEU A 39 -2.85 4.85 2.17
CA LEU A 39 -2.67 3.50 2.71
C LEU A 39 -3.43 2.45 1.89
N ALA A 40 -4.68 2.75 1.51
CA ALA A 40 -5.45 1.87 0.63
C ALA A 40 -4.76 1.68 -0.73
N GLY A 41 -4.19 2.75 -1.29
CA GLY A 41 -3.39 2.68 -2.51
C GLY A 41 -2.16 1.79 -2.38
N ILE A 42 -1.45 1.84 -1.24
CA ILE A 42 -0.30 0.95 -0.98
C ILE A 42 -0.75 -0.52 -0.91
N GLU A 43 -1.84 -0.81 -0.21
CA GLU A 43 -2.39 -2.18 -0.13
C GLU A 43 -2.72 -2.73 -1.51
N GLU A 44 -3.34 -1.91 -2.37
CA GLU A 44 -3.65 -2.25 -3.76
C GLU A 44 -2.38 -2.50 -4.57
N ILE A 45 -1.37 -1.63 -4.46
CA ILE A 45 -0.07 -1.80 -5.13
C ILE A 45 0.60 -3.11 -4.71
N VAL A 46 0.62 -3.43 -3.41
CA VAL A 46 1.19 -4.69 -2.90
C VAL A 46 0.49 -5.90 -3.53
N LEU A 47 -0.84 -5.87 -3.61
CA LEU A 47 -1.62 -6.93 -4.26
C LEU A 47 -1.26 -7.07 -5.75
N LEU A 48 -1.21 -5.95 -6.48
CA LEU A 48 -0.90 -5.92 -7.90
C LEU A 48 0.54 -6.40 -8.18
N LEU A 49 1.52 -5.98 -7.37
CA LEU A 49 2.91 -6.44 -7.49
C LEU A 49 3.02 -7.94 -7.22
N ARG A 50 2.31 -8.48 -6.21
CA ARG A 50 2.29 -9.93 -5.96
C ARG A 50 1.78 -10.69 -7.17
N ILE A 51 0.73 -10.20 -7.83
CA ILE A 51 0.22 -10.79 -9.08
C ILE A 51 1.27 -10.66 -10.19
N ALA A 52 1.86 -9.48 -10.39
CA ALA A 52 2.85 -9.24 -11.43
C ALA A 52 4.10 -10.13 -11.30
N VAL A 53 4.57 -10.36 -10.07
CA VAL A 53 5.70 -11.25 -9.76
C VAL A 53 5.44 -12.69 -10.23
N THR A 54 4.19 -13.17 -10.26
CA THR A 54 3.89 -14.55 -10.72
C THR A 54 4.03 -14.75 -12.23
N ARG A 55 3.99 -13.66 -13.01
CA ARG A 55 4.04 -13.66 -14.47
C ARG A 55 5.32 -13.07 -15.06
N GLU A 56 6.17 -12.46 -14.23
CA GLU A 56 7.44 -11.86 -14.66
C GLU A 56 8.56 -12.91 -14.69
N SER A 57 9.34 -12.89 -15.76
CA SER A 57 10.46 -13.81 -15.99
C SER A 57 11.83 -13.19 -15.70
N HIS A 58 11.91 -11.85 -15.69
CA HIS A 58 13.12 -11.12 -15.40
C HIS A 58 13.44 -11.14 -13.91
N VAL A 59 14.46 -11.93 -13.52
CA VAL A 59 14.84 -12.19 -12.12
C VAL A 59 15.09 -10.90 -11.33
N GLU A 60 15.73 -9.90 -11.92
CA GLU A 60 15.99 -8.62 -11.24
C GLU A 60 14.71 -7.86 -10.95
N LYS A 61 13.74 -7.83 -11.87
CA LYS A 61 12.44 -7.18 -11.66
C LYS A 61 11.63 -7.90 -10.58
N VAL A 62 11.65 -9.24 -10.60
CA VAL A 62 11.02 -10.05 -9.54
C VAL A 62 11.65 -9.78 -8.18
N THR A 63 12.98 -9.71 -8.11
CA THR A 63 13.69 -9.46 -6.85
C THR A 63 13.37 -8.06 -6.32
N HIS A 64 13.43 -7.05 -7.19
CA HIS A 64 13.10 -5.68 -6.83
C HIS A 64 11.64 -5.58 -6.36
N ALA A 65 10.68 -6.13 -7.12
CA ALA A 65 9.28 -6.13 -6.73
C ALA A 65 9.03 -6.81 -5.37
N ARG A 66 9.73 -7.91 -5.06
CA ARG A 66 9.65 -8.56 -3.74
C ARG A 66 10.17 -7.67 -2.62
N HIS A 67 11.26 -6.93 -2.85
CA HIS A 67 11.74 -5.94 -1.88
C HIS A 67 10.74 -4.80 -1.69
N THR A 68 10.17 -4.26 -2.78
CA THR A 68 9.15 -3.21 -2.70
C THR A 68 7.89 -3.69 -1.98
N ILE A 69 7.45 -4.94 -2.20
CA ILE A 69 6.35 -5.57 -1.44
C ILE A 69 6.69 -5.61 0.05
N ALA A 70 7.87 -6.13 0.41
CA ALA A 70 8.28 -6.26 1.80
C ALA A 70 8.40 -4.89 2.51
N ALA A 71 8.93 -3.88 1.81
CA ALA A 71 9.05 -2.52 2.32
C ALA A 71 7.67 -1.86 2.50
N SER A 72 6.74 -2.06 1.56
CA SER A 72 5.37 -1.56 1.65
C SER A 72 4.61 -2.20 2.82
N GLU A 73 4.76 -3.52 3.01
CA GLU A 73 4.17 -4.23 4.15
C GLU A 73 4.76 -3.79 5.50
N ASP A 74 6.07 -3.53 5.54
CA ASP A 74 6.73 -2.97 6.72
C ASP A 74 6.25 -1.55 7.04
N LEU A 75 6.08 -0.70 6.01
CA LEU A 75 5.52 0.64 6.15
C LEU A 75 4.10 0.59 6.73
N LEU A 76 3.21 -0.23 6.14
CA LEU A 76 1.84 -0.41 6.63
C LEU A 76 1.82 -0.87 8.08
N ARG A 77 2.64 -1.87 8.42
CA ARG A 77 2.77 -2.35 9.80
C ARG A 77 3.30 -1.27 10.73
N ARG A 78 4.29 -0.47 10.33
CA ARG A 78 4.82 0.63 11.15
C ARG A 78 3.79 1.74 11.32
N PHE A 79 2.99 2.02 10.30
CA PHE A 79 1.88 2.96 10.38
C PHE A 79 0.85 2.47 11.41
N ASP A 80 0.44 1.20 11.34
CA ASP A 80 -0.50 0.60 12.29
C ASP A 80 0.08 0.45 13.72
N ALA A 81 1.37 0.15 13.83
CA ALA A 81 2.06 -0.04 15.11
C ALA A 81 2.41 1.28 15.81
N SER A 82 2.53 2.38 15.07
CA SER A 82 2.66 3.75 15.61
C SER A 82 1.39 4.14 16.33
N ALA A 83 1.19 3.57 17.52
CA ALA A 83 -0.01 3.66 18.33
C ALA A 83 -0.31 5.05 18.91
N ALA A 84 0.55 6.02 18.62
CA ALA A 84 0.29 7.43 18.57
C ALA A 84 1.44 7.95 17.71
N PHE A 85 1.17 8.76 16.69
CA PHE A 85 2.22 9.61 16.13
C PHE A 85 2.58 10.60 17.26
N THR A 86 3.45 10.17 18.17
CA THR A 86 3.81 10.88 19.40
C THR A 86 4.43 12.22 19.09
N ASP A 87 5.00 12.34 17.89
CA ASP A 87 5.47 13.56 17.27
C ASP A 87 5.14 13.56 15.76
N GLN A 88 5.11 14.77 15.22
CA GLN A 88 4.90 15.04 13.80
C GLN A 88 6.04 14.48 12.92
N GLU A 89 7.26 14.39 13.46
CA GLU A 89 8.44 13.92 12.74
C GLU A 89 8.29 12.46 12.28
N THR A 90 7.76 11.59 13.16
CA THR A 90 7.50 10.19 12.83
C THR A 90 6.49 10.05 11.68
N LEU A 91 5.39 10.82 11.71
CA LEU A 91 4.42 10.82 10.62
C LEU A 91 5.05 11.31 9.31
N MET A 92 5.80 12.41 9.35
CA MET A 92 6.46 12.96 8.17
C MET A 92 7.49 11.98 7.58
N SER A 93 8.24 11.27 8.42
CA SER A 93 9.19 10.25 7.98
C SER A 93 8.49 9.11 7.22
N LEU A 94 7.38 8.62 7.76
CA LEU A 94 6.57 7.58 7.11
C LEU A 94 5.96 8.07 5.78
N LEU A 95 5.52 9.32 5.72
CA LEU A 95 5.01 9.93 4.49
C LEU A 95 6.08 10.09 3.40
N VAL A 96 7.30 10.47 3.80
CA VAL A 96 8.45 10.55 2.88
C VAL A 96 8.79 9.16 2.33
N GLU A 97 8.83 8.16 3.21
CA GLU A 97 9.10 6.78 2.81
C GLU A 97 8.03 6.22 1.86
N MET A 98 6.75 6.50 2.14
CA MET A 98 5.64 6.17 1.26
C MET A 98 5.83 6.77 -0.14
N ASN A 99 6.18 8.05 -0.24
CA ASN A 99 6.41 8.72 -1.52
C ASN A 99 7.61 8.10 -2.29
N CYS A 100 8.66 7.70 -1.59
CA CYS A 100 9.78 6.98 -2.19
C CYS A 100 9.33 5.62 -2.76
N LEU A 101 8.56 4.85 -2.00
CA LEU A 101 8.03 3.55 -2.44
C LEU A 101 7.13 3.70 -3.67
N CYS A 102 6.25 4.71 -3.71
CA CYS A 102 5.44 4.98 -4.91
C CYS A 102 6.31 5.23 -6.15
N SER A 103 7.44 5.93 -6.00
CA SER A 103 8.39 6.18 -7.09
C SER A 103 9.08 4.89 -7.56
N GLU A 104 9.48 4.03 -6.62
CA GLU A 104 10.07 2.72 -6.92
C GLU A 104 9.09 1.81 -7.68
N VAL A 105 7.83 1.78 -7.26
CA VAL A 105 6.77 1.01 -7.93
C VAL A 105 6.60 1.45 -9.38
N GLY A 106 6.60 2.77 -9.64
CA GLY A 106 6.54 3.30 -11.01
C GLY A 106 7.75 2.88 -11.85
N ALA A 107 8.95 2.91 -11.26
CA ALA A 107 10.19 2.54 -11.96
C ALA A 107 10.28 1.05 -12.31
N LEU A 108 9.58 0.16 -11.58
CA LEU A 108 9.57 -1.28 -11.86
C LEU A 108 8.97 -1.61 -13.24
N GLY A 109 8.05 -0.77 -13.74
CA GLY A 109 7.39 -0.99 -15.03
C GLY A 109 6.52 -2.26 -15.08
N LEU A 110 6.16 -2.84 -13.93
CA LEU A 110 5.42 -4.10 -13.83
C LEU A 110 3.89 -3.94 -13.88
N LEU A 111 3.41 -2.71 -13.65
CA LEU A 111 2.00 -2.37 -13.50
C LEU A 111 1.45 -1.50 -14.64
N HIS A 112 2.28 -1.14 -15.62
CA HIS A 112 1.80 -0.46 -16.83
C HIS A 112 1.20 -1.48 -17.80
N PRO A 113 0.00 -1.22 -18.36
CA PRO A 113 -0.48 -1.98 -19.50
C PRO A 113 0.41 -1.70 -20.71
N GLU A 114 0.82 -2.75 -21.40
CA GLU A 114 1.48 -2.67 -22.72
C GLU A 114 0.55 -2.05 -23.78
#